data_AF-A0A925DIY5-F1
#
_entry.id   AF-A0A925DIY5-F1
#
_cell.length_a   1.000
_cell.length_b   1.000
_cell.length_c   1.000
_cell.angle_alpha   90.00
_cell.angle_beta   90.00
_cell.angle_gamma   90.00
#
_symmetry.space_group_name_H-M   'P 1'
#
loop_
_entity.id
_entity.type
_entity.pdbx_description
1 polymer ?
#
loop_
_entity_poly.entity_id
_entity_poly.type
_entity_poly.pdbx_seq_one_letter_code
_entity_poly.pdbx_strand_id
1 'polypeptide(L)'
;MSTSLAELMPAGDGRPGLRTWLKSSAYARRLLLGAGGDPWQSASAYLAWFSQAQGLLKPDVAVLEVGELFDAWLARHPGLGAELAAKRKASFPLRKLLEQPGPRALLAEVIGAVLANLRGQVPLVLALPSPRA
;
A
#
# COMPACT_ATOMS: atom_id res chain seq x y z
N MET A 1 4.06 -10.08 30.25
CA MET A 1 3.18 -9.28 29.37
C MET A 1 4.09 -8.57 28.38
N SER A 2 4.02 -8.88 27.08
CA SER A 2 4.81 -8.19 26.07
C SER A 2 4.11 -6.87 25.71
N THR A 3 4.80 -5.74 25.84
CA THR A 3 4.32 -4.43 25.36
C THR A 3 4.24 -4.44 23.84
N SER A 4 3.14 -3.97 23.27
CA SER A 4 2.98 -3.87 21.82
C SER A 4 3.71 -2.63 21.27
N LEU A 5 4.14 -2.67 20.00
CA LEU A 5 4.74 -1.50 19.35
C LEU A 5 3.79 -0.28 19.39
N ALA A 6 2.48 -0.50 19.23
CA ALA A 6 1.47 0.56 19.29
C ALA A 6 1.42 1.26 20.66
N GLU A 7 1.71 0.55 21.75
CA GLU A 7 1.78 1.13 23.11
C GLU A 7 3.09 1.92 23.35
N LEU A 8 4.12 1.66 22.54
CA LEU A 8 5.40 2.39 22.59
C LEU A 8 5.40 3.62 21.67
N MET A 9 4.43 3.74 20.76
CA MET A 9 4.33 4.87 19.85
C MET A 9 3.74 6.10 20.57
N PRO A 10 4.16 7.32 20.19
CA PRO A 10 3.55 8.54 20.69
C PRO A 10 2.04 8.48 20.48
N ALA A 11 1.26 8.60 21.55
CA ALA A 11 -0.19 8.62 21.44
C ALA A 11 -0.63 9.93 20.77
N GLY A 12 -1.32 9.83 19.63
CA GLY A 12 -2.09 10.94 19.07
C GLY A 12 -3.32 11.20 19.94
N ASP A 13 -3.17 11.92 21.05
CA ASP A 13 -4.25 12.23 22.00
C ASP A 13 -5.15 13.41 21.55
N GLY A 14 -5.08 13.81 20.28
CA GLY A 14 -5.86 14.92 19.72
C GLY A 14 -5.35 16.32 20.09
N ARG A 15 -4.28 16.43 20.89
CA ARG A 15 -3.54 17.70 21.07
C ARG A 15 -2.61 17.94 19.87
N PRO A 16 -2.05 19.15 19.66
CA PRO A 16 -0.99 19.36 18.69
C PRO A 16 0.31 18.66 19.15
N GLY A 17 0.28 17.33 19.12
CA GLY A 17 1.37 16.42 19.47
C GLY A 17 2.01 15.81 18.22
N LEU A 18 3.08 15.06 18.43
CA LEU A 18 3.84 14.39 17.37
C LEU A 18 2.96 13.30 16.72
N ARG A 19 2.62 13.47 15.44
CA ARG A 19 1.92 12.45 14.64
C ARG A 19 2.88 11.40 14.13
N THR A 20 2.44 10.15 14.09
CA THR A 20 3.24 9.03 13.62
C THR A 20 2.80 8.54 12.25
N TRP A 21 3.69 8.71 11.27
CA TRP A 21 3.59 8.07 9.96
C TRP A 21 4.52 6.87 9.92
N LEU A 22 3.94 5.67 9.80
CA LEU A 22 4.69 4.41 9.77
C LEU A 22 4.61 3.72 8.40
N LYS A 23 5.77 3.41 7.81
CA LYS A 23 5.86 2.47 6.69
C LYS A 23 5.73 1.04 7.20
N SER A 24 4.51 0.51 7.15
CA SER A 24 4.16 -0.76 7.79
C SER A 24 3.74 -1.88 6.85
N SER A 25 3.56 -1.60 5.54
CA SER A 25 2.98 -2.57 4.60
C SER A 25 3.70 -3.91 4.60
N ALA A 26 5.03 -3.92 4.41
CA ALA A 26 5.82 -5.14 4.37
C ALA A 26 5.70 -5.99 5.65
N TYR A 27 5.68 -5.32 6.82
CA TYR A 27 5.50 -5.99 8.11
C TYR A 27 4.09 -6.58 8.24
N ALA A 28 3.06 -5.76 8.01
CA ALA A 28 1.67 -6.18 8.14
C ALA A 28 1.31 -7.28 7.13
N ARG A 29 1.82 -7.20 5.89
CA ARG A 29 1.64 -8.23 4.87
C ARG A 29 2.24 -9.56 5.30
N ARG A 30 3.50 -9.57 5.76
CA ARG A 30 4.16 -10.78 6.24
C ARG A 30 3.43 -11.41 7.43
N LEU A 31 2.97 -10.58 8.37
CA LEU A 31 2.30 -11.05 9.58
C LEU A 31 0.89 -11.58 9.29
N LEU A 32 0.09 -10.86 8.51
CA LEU A 32 -1.34 -11.13 8.34
C LEU A 32 -1.64 -12.08 7.17
N LEU A 33 -0.81 -12.06 6.12
CA LEU A 33 -1.03 -12.86 4.91
C LEU A 33 0.03 -13.95 4.70
N GLY A 34 1.06 -14.00 5.55
CA GLY A 34 2.17 -14.93 5.43
C GLY A 34 3.15 -14.59 4.31
N ALA A 35 4.08 -15.51 4.05
CA ALA A 35 5.08 -15.36 3.00
C ALA A 35 4.41 -15.44 1.61
N GLY A 36 4.63 -14.43 0.76
CA GLY A 36 4.06 -14.38 -0.59
C GLY A 36 2.59 -13.94 -0.66
N GLY A 37 1.97 -13.62 0.49
CA GLY A 37 0.62 -13.08 0.52
C GLY A 37 0.52 -11.75 -0.24
N ASP A 38 -0.56 -11.60 -1.01
CA ASP A 38 -0.81 -10.41 -1.81
C ASP A 38 -2.19 -9.80 -1.48
N PRO A 39 -2.25 -8.59 -0.91
CA PRO A 39 -3.51 -7.89 -0.67
C PRO A 39 -4.09 -7.30 -1.96
N TRP A 40 -3.30 -7.11 -3.02
CA TRP A 40 -3.69 -6.45 -4.27
C TRP A 40 -4.41 -7.37 -5.27
N GLN A 41 -5.19 -8.34 -4.76
CA GLN A 41 -6.00 -9.25 -5.59
C GLN A 41 -7.36 -8.65 -5.95
N SER A 42 -7.93 -7.85 -5.04
CA SER A 42 -9.21 -7.15 -5.22
C SER A 42 -9.33 -6.02 -4.19
N ALA A 43 -10.26 -5.08 -4.41
CA ALA A 43 -10.50 -4.01 -3.44
C ALA A 43 -10.97 -4.53 -2.08
N SER A 44 -11.77 -5.60 -2.05
CA SER A 44 -12.24 -6.23 -0.82
C SER A 44 -11.12 -6.93 -0.05
N ALA A 45 -10.26 -7.67 -0.74
CA ALA A 45 -9.09 -8.30 -0.14
C ALA A 45 -8.13 -7.25 0.45
N TYR A 46 -7.89 -6.17 -0.30
CA TYR A 46 -7.06 -5.07 0.16
C TYR A 46 -7.65 -4.39 1.39
N LEU A 47 -8.95 -4.06 1.37
CA LEU A 47 -9.62 -3.42 2.50
C LEU A 47 -9.58 -4.30 3.76
N ALA A 48 -9.83 -5.61 3.62
CA ALA A 48 -9.80 -6.54 4.74
C ALA A 48 -8.41 -6.57 5.41
N TRP A 49 -7.35 -6.67 4.62
CA TRP A 49 -5.97 -6.59 5.11
C TRP A 49 -5.65 -5.21 5.71
N PHE A 50 -6.02 -4.14 5.03
CA PHE A 50 -5.76 -2.76 5.44
C PHE A 50 -6.39 -2.47 6.82
N SER A 51 -7.64 -2.86 7.04
CA SER A 51 -8.32 -2.66 8.33
C SER A 51 -7.66 -3.41 9.48
N GLN A 52 -7.16 -4.63 9.23
CA GLN A 52 -6.38 -5.37 10.22
C GLN A 52 -5.03 -4.70 10.50
N ALA A 53 -4.33 -4.23 9.47
CA ALA A 53 -3.06 -3.53 9.61
C ALA A 53 -3.20 -2.21 10.40
N GLN A 54 -4.26 -1.43 10.12
CA GLN A 54 -4.60 -0.21 10.87
C GLN A 54 -4.92 -0.50 12.33
N GLY A 55 -5.67 -1.57 12.62
CA GLY A 55 -5.99 -1.97 13.99
C GLY A 55 -4.75 -2.40 14.80
N LEU A 56 -3.77 -3.01 14.13
CA LEU A 56 -2.54 -3.51 14.76
C LEU A 56 -1.58 -2.39 15.17
N LEU A 57 -1.39 -1.39 14.31
CA LEU A 57 -0.33 -0.38 14.45
C LEU A 57 -0.84 1.01 14.80
N LYS A 58 -2.13 1.27 14.55
CA LYS A 58 -2.83 2.53 14.83
C LYS A 58 -2.02 3.79 14.42
N PRO A 59 -1.47 3.85 13.18
CA PRO A 59 -0.74 5.03 12.75
C PRO A 59 -1.68 6.24 12.58
N ASP A 60 -1.15 7.45 12.73
CA ASP A 60 -1.90 8.69 12.51
C ASP A 60 -2.08 9.02 11.01
N VAL A 61 -1.47 8.22 10.13
CA VAL A 61 -1.52 8.36 8.68
C VAL A 61 -1.75 7.00 8.05
N ALA A 62 -2.77 6.90 7.20
CA ALA A 62 -3.01 5.74 6.37
C ALA A 62 -2.16 5.84 5.10
N VAL A 63 -1.50 4.75 4.70
CA VAL A 63 -0.61 4.72 3.54
C VAL A 63 -1.03 3.62 2.59
N LEU A 64 -1.19 3.96 1.31
CA LEU A 64 -1.30 3.00 0.20
C LEU A 64 0.01 2.99 -0.57
N GLU A 65 0.73 1.88 -0.48
CA GLU A 65 1.99 1.68 -1.21
C GLU A 65 1.69 1.32 -2.68
N VAL A 66 1.51 2.33 -3.53
CA VAL A 66 1.13 2.16 -4.95
C VAL A 66 2.19 1.38 -5.73
N GLY A 67 3.46 1.44 -5.32
CA GLY A 67 4.51 0.60 -5.91
C GLY A 67 4.20 -0.90 -5.78
N GLU A 68 3.72 -1.33 -4.62
CA GLU A 68 3.43 -2.75 -4.34
C GLU A 68 2.28 -3.28 -5.21
N LEU A 69 1.32 -2.42 -5.60
CA LEU A 69 0.28 -2.77 -6.56
C LEU A 69 0.89 -3.15 -7.92
N PHE A 70 1.85 -2.37 -8.41
CA PHE A 70 2.49 -2.66 -9.69
C PHE A 70 3.42 -3.87 -9.61
N ASP A 71 4.10 -4.09 -8.47
CA ASP A 71 4.87 -5.31 -8.23
C ASP A 71 3.96 -6.55 -8.28
N ALA A 72 2.83 -6.51 -7.57
CA ALA A 72 1.83 -7.57 -7.59
C ALA A 72 1.23 -7.79 -8.99
N TRP A 73 1.00 -6.70 -9.73
CA TRP A 73 0.52 -6.76 -11.11
C TRP A 73 1.53 -7.46 -12.03
N LEU A 74 2.81 -7.10 -11.95
CA LEU A 74 3.87 -7.71 -12.76
C LEU A 74 4.10 -9.18 -12.42
N ALA A 75 3.98 -9.56 -11.15
CA ALA A 75 4.07 -10.95 -10.73
C ALA A 75 2.97 -11.83 -11.38
N ARG A 76 1.76 -11.28 -11.58
CA ARG A 76 0.65 -11.96 -12.29
C ARG A 76 0.74 -11.90 -13.81
N HIS A 77 1.53 -10.98 -14.37
CA HIS A 77 1.63 -10.74 -15.81
C HIS A 77 3.11 -10.78 -16.27
N PRO A 78 3.77 -11.95 -16.21
CA PRO A 78 5.20 -12.06 -16.51
C PRO A 78 5.55 -11.63 -17.95
N GLY A 79 4.64 -11.79 -18.91
CA GLY A 79 4.81 -11.32 -20.29
C GLY A 79 4.94 -9.79 -20.39
N LEU A 80 4.23 -9.03 -19.54
CA LEU A 80 4.39 -7.57 -19.47
C LEU A 80 5.77 -7.21 -18.91
N GLY A 81 6.25 -7.92 -17.89
CA GLY A 81 7.60 -7.72 -17.36
C GLY A 81 8.69 -7.86 -18.43
N ALA A 82 8.58 -8.89 -19.28
CA ALA A 82 9.49 -9.08 -20.40
C ALA A 82 9.40 -7.95 -21.45
N GLU A 83 8.19 -7.47 -21.76
CA GLU A 83 7.99 -6.32 -22.66
C GLU A 83 8.65 -5.05 -22.12
N LEU A 84 8.48 -4.78 -20.82
CA LEU A 84 9.06 -3.60 -20.16
C LEU A 84 10.59 -3.62 -20.19
N ALA A 85 11.19 -4.80 -20.07
CA ALA A 85 12.64 -4.99 -20.12
C ALA A 85 13.23 -4.86 -21.54
N ALA A 86 12.39 -4.85 -22.60
CA ALA A 86 12.86 -4.83 -23.97
C ALA A 86 13.56 -3.51 -24.37
N LYS A 87 13.38 -2.42 -23.62
CA LYS A 87 14.01 -1.12 -23.90
C LYS A 87 14.75 -0.56 -22.68
N ARG A 88 15.99 -0.10 -22.89
CA ARG A 88 16.85 0.49 -21.84
C ARG A 88 16.37 1.85 -21.31
N LYS A 89 15.64 2.62 -22.12
CA LYS A 89 15.21 3.98 -21.73
C LYS A 89 14.05 3.91 -20.74
N ALA A 90 14.29 4.29 -19.48
CA ALA A 90 13.32 4.21 -18.38
C ALA A 90 11.95 4.88 -18.64
N SER A 91 11.87 5.86 -19.53
CA SER A 91 10.59 6.47 -19.92
C SER A 91 9.63 5.47 -20.58
N PHE A 92 10.15 4.46 -21.30
CA PHE A 92 9.34 3.44 -21.95
C PHE A 92 8.60 2.54 -20.94
N PRO A 93 9.29 1.84 -20.01
CA PRO A 93 8.61 0.97 -19.07
C PRO A 93 7.66 1.74 -18.14
N LEU A 94 8.04 2.94 -17.70
CA LEU A 94 7.17 3.79 -16.87
C LEU A 94 5.86 4.14 -17.59
N ARG A 95 5.95 4.61 -18.84
CA ARG A 95 4.76 4.93 -19.64
C ARG A 95 3.88 3.70 -19.83
N LYS A 96 4.47 2.56 -20.20
CA LYS A 96 3.73 1.33 -20.46
C LYS A 96 3.05 0.77 -19.20
N LEU A 97 3.68 0.91 -18.03
CA LEU A 97 3.08 0.57 -16.73
C LEU A 97 1.87 1.47 -16.41
N LEU A 98 2.01 2.79 -16.58
CA LEU A 98 0.92 3.74 -16.34
C LEU A 98 -0.22 3.65 -17.35
N GLU A 99 0.02 3.05 -18.53
CA GLU A 99 -1.01 2.75 -19.53
C GLU A 99 -1.84 1.50 -19.19
N GLN A 100 -1.44 0.69 -18.19
CA GLN A 100 -2.19 -0.52 -17.83
C GLN A 100 -3.55 -0.17 -17.21
N PRO A 101 -4.69 -0.58 -17.82
CA PRO A 101 -6.01 -0.25 -17.30
C PRO A 101 -6.35 -1.02 -16.01
N GLY A 102 -5.90 -2.28 -15.91
CA GLY A 102 -6.20 -3.16 -14.77
C GLY A 102 -5.73 -2.63 -13.40
N PRO A 103 -4.43 -2.34 -13.18
CA PRO A 103 -3.97 -1.83 -11.90
C PRO A 103 -4.55 -0.44 -11.59
N ARG A 104 -4.81 0.39 -12.62
CA ARG A 104 -5.48 1.68 -12.43
C ARG A 104 -6.92 1.55 -11.94
N ALA A 105 -7.69 0.62 -12.50
CA ALA A 105 -9.05 0.34 -12.06
C ALA A 105 -9.05 -0.19 -10.61
N LEU A 106 -8.19 -1.17 -10.33
CA LEU A 106 -8.04 -1.71 -8.97
C LEU A 106 -7.64 -0.64 -7.96
N LEU A 107 -6.69 0.23 -8.29
CA LEU A 107 -6.28 1.33 -7.42
C LEU A 107 -7.45 2.28 -7.11
N ALA A 108 -8.26 2.63 -8.11
CA ALA A 108 -9.42 3.49 -7.91
C ALA A 108 -10.45 2.84 -6.97
N GLU A 109 -10.73 1.55 -7.14
CA GLU A 109 -11.62 0.80 -6.25
C GLU A 109 -11.08 0.71 -4.82
N VAL A 110 -9.78 0.43 -4.67
CA VAL A 110 -9.09 0.38 -3.37
C VAL A 110 -9.15 1.74 -2.67
N ILE A 111 -8.85 2.83 -3.37
CA ILE A 111 -8.92 4.19 -2.82
C ILE A 111 -10.34 4.49 -2.33
N GLY A 112 -11.36 4.18 -3.13
CA GLY A 112 -12.76 4.36 -2.75
C GLY A 112 -13.14 3.57 -1.49
N ALA A 113 -12.78 2.28 -1.45
CA ALA A 113 -13.04 1.40 -0.32
C ALA A 113 -12.32 1.88 0.96
N VAL A 114 -11.06 2.28 0.86
CA VAL A 114 -10.26 2.75 2.00
C VAL A 114 -10.78 4.10 2.51
N LEU A 115 -11.08 5.06 1.63
CA LEU A 115 -11.63 6.36 2.06
C LEU A 115 -12.99 6.19 2.78
N ALA A 116 -13.87 5.33 2.25
CA ALA A 116 -15.14 5.01 2.89
C ALA A 116 -14.95 4.38 4.29
N ASN A 117 -13.93 3.53 4.45
CA ASN A 117 -13.58 2.91 5.73
C ASN A 117 -13.00 3.91 6.73
N LEU A 118 -12.15 4.84 6.29
CA LEU A 118 -11.50 5.82 7.16
C LEU A 118 -12.44 6.95 7.62
N ARG A 119 -13.54 7.20 6.90
CA ARG A 119 -14.58 8.20 7.25
C ARG A 119 -14.01 9.60 7.55
N GLY A 120 -12.90 9.96 6.90
CA GLY A 120 -12.22 11.24 7.11
C GLY A 120 -11.49 11.41 8.44
N GLN A 121 -11.36 10.36 9.26
CA GLN A 121 -10.73 10.42 10.58
C GLN A 121 -9.19 10.39 10.50
N VAL A 122 -8.66 9.71 9.49
CA VAL A 122 -7.22 9.53 9.28
C VAL A 122 -6.87 9.98 7.86
N PRO A 123 -5.84 10.83 7.67
CA PRO A 123 -5.39 11.23 6.35
C PRO A 123 -4.86 10.03 5.56
N LEU A 124 -5.21 9.97 4.28
CA LEU A 124 -4.73 8.94 3.34
C LEU A 124 -3.60 9.50 2.47
N VAL A 125 -2.49 8.78 2.41
CA VAL A 125 -1.34 9.08 1.55
C VAL A 125 -1.15 7.97 0.52
N LEU A 126 -0.94 8.37 -0.74
CA LEU A 126 -0.46 7.48 -1.79
C LEU A 126 1.07 7.56 -1.83
N ALA A 127 1.74 6.46 -1.53
CA ALA A 127 3.20 6.37 -1.56
C ALA A 127 3.66 5.67 -2.86
N LEU A 128 4.60 6.28 -3.56
CA LEU A 128 5.23 5.73 -4.76
C LEU A 128 6.77 5.84 -4.60
N PRO A 129 7.53 4.78 -4.91
CA PRO A 129 8.99 4.87 -4.88
C PRO A 129 9.48 5.87 -5.93
N SER A 130 10.59 6.56 -5.61
CA SER A 130 11.28 7.40 -6.58
C SER A 130 11.92 6.54 -7.68
N PRO A 131 11.87 6.93 -8.96
CA PRO A 131 12.52 6.19 -10.05
C PRO A 131 14.05 6.08 -9.94
N ARG A 132 14.68 6.84 -9.03
CA ARG A 132 16.15 6.85 -8.82
C ARG A 132 16.60 6.06 -7.59
N ALA A 133 15.68 5.44 -6.87
CA ALA A 133 16.00 4.63 -5.69
C ALA A 133 16.59 3.27 -6.09
#